data_AF-A0ABD3KU68-F1
#
_entry.id   AF-A0ABD3KU68-F1
#
_cell.length_a   1.000
_cell.length_b   1.000
_cell.length_c   1.000
_cell.angle_alpha   90.00
_cell.angle_beta   90.00
_cell.angle_gamma   90.00
#
_symmetry.space_group_name_H-M   'P 1'
#
loop_
_entity.id
_entity.type
_entity.pdbx_description
1 polymer ?
#
loop_
_entity_poly.entity_id
_entity_poly.type
_entity_poly.pdbx_seq_one_letter_code
_entity_poly.pdbx_strand_id
1 'polypeptide(L)'
;MDLRRLLMESTVEAETALWQVIINDVKLNVSPGSSFHCLEPRWFRVCIANMNEKTMKVALAQIREFVLRNGDKLNRKEKCWQSNLRLRVPFCTQ
;
A
#
# COMPACT_ATOMS: atom_id res chain seq x y z
N MET A 1 4.25 9.96 1.08
CA MET A 1 4.54 8.67 0.43
C MET A 1 3.23 8.07 -0.01
N ASP A 2 3.12 7.75 -1.29
CA ASP A 2 1.91 7.17 -1.89
C ASP A 2 1.99 5.64 -1.83
N LEU A 3 1.08 5.01 -1.09
CA LEU A 3 0.97 3.56 -0.97
C LEU A 3 -0.35 3.02 -1.55
N ARG A 4 -1.02 3.79 -2.41
CA ARG A 4 -2.29 3.39 -3.05
C ARG A 4 -2.22 2.02 -3.69
N ARG A 5 -1.09 1.68 -4.32
CA ARG A 5 -0.87 0.39 -5.00
C ARG A 5 -0.79 -0.80 -4.04
N LEU A 6 -0.69 -0.59 -2.73
CA LEU A 6 -0.64 -1.65 -1.73
C LEU A 6 -2.00 -1.87 -1.04
N LEU A 7 -2.98 -1.00 -1.30
CA LEU A 7 -4.31 -1.04 -0.70
C LEU A 7 -5.32 -1.51 -1.75
N MET A 8 -6.04 -2.61 -1.45
CA MET A 8 -7.11 -3.09 -2.33
C MET A 8 -8.33 -2.16 -2.30
N GLU A 9 -8.58 -1.54 -1.15
CA GLU A 9 -9.73 -0.66 -0.92
C GLU A 9 -9.25 0.68 -0.38
N SER A 10 -9.95 1.76 -0.75
CA SER A 10 -9.69 3.11 -0.26
C SER A 10 -10.46 3.39 1.03
N THR A 11 -10.30 2.52 2.03
CA THR A 11 -10.97 2.63 3.34
C THR A 11 -9.95 3.00 4.43
N VAL A 12 -10.42 3.64 5.49
CA VAL A 12 -9.57 4.02 6.65
C VAL A 12 -9.09 2.78 7.39
N GLU A 13 -9.92 1.74 7.41
CA GLU A 13 -9.62 0.44 8.01
C GLU A 13 -8.47 -0.23 7.27
N ALA A 14 -8.49 -0.24 5.93
CA ALA A 14 -7.41 -0.77 5.12
C ALA A 14 -6.10 0.04 5.31
N GLU A 15 -6.21 1.37 5.37
CA GLU A 15 -5.06 2.24 5.68
C GLU A 15 -4.46 1.92 7.06
N THR A 16 -5.31 1.73 8.07
CA THR A 16 -4.90 1.41 9.45
C THR A 16 -4.27 0.02 9.53
N ALA A 17 -4.82 -0.97 8.84
CA ALA A 17 -4.24 -2.31 8.78
C ALA A 17 -2.86 -2.29 8.11
N LEU A 18 -2.71 -1.56 7.00
CA LEU A 18 -1.41 -1.40 6.34
C LEU A 18 -0.41 -0.66 7.24
N TRP A 19 -0.86 0.37 7.95
CA TRP A 19 -0.05 1.10 8.92
C TRP A 19 0.52 0.20 10.02
N GLN A 20 -0.31 -0.69 10.58
CA GLN A 20 0.12 -1.67 11.59
C GLN A 20 1.21 -2.60 11.04
N VAL A 21 1.06 -3.08 9.81
CA VAL A 21 2.09 -3.92 9.16
C VAL A 21 3.39 -3.13 8.96
N ILE A 22 3.33 -1.86 8.55
CA ILE A 22 4.53 -1.05 8.34
C ILE A 22 5.30 -0.84 9.65
N ILE A 23 4.61 -0.52 10.75
CA ILE A 23 5.27 -0.36 12.04
C ILE A 23 5.81 -1.69 12.57
N ASN A 24 5.04 -2.77 12.46
CA ASN A 24 5.41 -4.05 13.06
C ASN A 24 6.48 -4.80 12.27
N ASP A 25 6.36 -4.85 10.95
CA ASP A 25 7.23 -5.66 10.09
C ASP A 25 8.37 -4.83 9.48
N VAL A 26 8.08 -3.60 9.04
CA VAL A 26 9.05 -2.72 8.36
C VAL A 26 9.81 -1.86 9.38
N LYS A 27 9.32 -1.79 10.64
CA LYS A 27 9.91 -1.00 11.74
C LYS A 27 10.08 0.47 11.38
N LEU A 28 9.20 1.00 10.52
CA LEU A 28 9.24 2.38 10.07
C LEU A 28 8.13 3.18 10.74
N ASN A 29 8.51 4.27 11.43
CA ASN A 29 7.52 5.17 11.99
C ASN A 29 6.94 6.07 10.90
N VAL A 30 5.69 5.80 10.53
CA VAL A 30 4.93 6.58 9.56
C VAL A 30 3.58 6.96 10.15
N SER A 31 3.03 8.08 9.68
CA SER A 31 1.70 8.54 10.09
C SER A 31 0.72 8.38 8.94
N PRO A 32 -0.44 7.74 9.16
CA PRO A 32 -1.47 7.57 8.15
C PRO A 32 -2.15 8.93 7.86
N GLY A 33 -2.58 9.14 6.62
CA GLY A 33 -3.19 10.39 6.17
C GLY A 33 -4.51 10.69 6.89
N SER A 34 -5.24 9.66 7.28
CA SER A 34 -6.44 9.74 8.12
C SER A 34 -6.20 10.47 9.43
N SER A 35 -5.00 10.40 10.02
CA SER A 35 -4.65 11.16 11.24
C SER A 35 -4.63 12.68 11.03
N PHE A 36 -4.63 13.16 9.78
CA PHE A 36 -4.60 14.58 9.43
C PHE A 36 -5.91 15.02 8.75
N HIS A 37 -7.00 14.26 8.92
CA HIS A 37 -8.28 14.50 8.24
C HIS A 37 -8.16 14.53 6.71
N CYS A 38 -7.22 13.77 6.15
CA CYS A 38 -7.07 13.67 4.70
C CYS A 38 -8.32 12.99 4.10
N LEU A 39 -8.98 13.69 3.16
CA LEU A 39 -10.17 13.19 2.46
C LEU A 39 -9.86 11.98 1.57
N GLU A 40 -8.62 11.90 1.08
CA GLU A 40 -8.14 10.75 0.34
C GLU A 40 -7.34 9.84 1.26
N PRO A 41 -7.91 8.70 1.72
CA PRO A 41 -7.10 7.65 2.32
C PRO A 41 -6.08 7.16 1.29
N ARG A 42 -5.02 6.50 1.76
CA ARG A 42 -3.86 5.91 1.05
C ARG A 42 -2.58 6.76 1.04
N TRP A 43 -2.56 7.88 1.76
CA TRP A 43 -1.38 8.74 1.91
C TRP A 43 -0.68 8.51 3.25
N PHE A 44 0.65 8.47 3.25
CA PHE A 44 1.45 8.33 4.46
C PHE A 44 2.50 9.43 4.57
N ARG A 45 2.63 10.03 5.74
CA ARG A 45 3.72 10.94 6.08
C ARG A 45 4.86 10.14 6.72
N VAL A 46 6.08 10.36 6.25
CA VAL A 46 7.30 9.75 6.82
C VAL A 46 8.13 10.88 7.43
N CYS A 47 8.50 10.75 8.70
CA CYS A 47 9.38 11.71 9.35
C CYS A 47 10.83 11.22 9.26
N ILE A 48 11.71 12.03 8.68
CA ILE A 48 13.13 11.70 8.46
C ILE A 48 14.05 12.55 9.35
N ALA A 49 13.49 13.48 10.12
CA ALA A 49 14.24 14.52 10.84
C ALA A 49 15.28 13.98 11.85
N ASN A 50 15.05 12.80 12.43
CA ASN A 50 15.96 12.19 13.41
C ASN A 50 16.75 10.99 12.85
N MET A 51 16.81 10.82 11.53
CA MET A 51 17.51 9.69 10.91
C MET A 51 18.83 10.15 10.28
N ASN A 52 19.92 9.44 10.59
CA ASN A 52 21.19 9.61 9.89
C ASN A 52 21.11 8.97 8.48
N GLU A 53 22.04 9.32 7.60
CA GLU A 53 22.05 8.85 6.20
C GLU A 53 22.03 7.32 6.08
N LYS A 54 22.77 6.61 6.96
CA LYS A 54 22.83 5.15 6.95
C LYS A 54 21.46 4.55 7.29
N THR A 55 20.81 5.04 8.35
CA THR A 55 19.47 4.63 8.76
C THR A 55 18.44 4.94 7.68
N MET A 56 18.54 6.10 7.03
CA MET A 56 17.66 6.46 5.92
C MET A 56 17.80 5.48 4.74
N LYS A 57 19.04 5.09 4.37
CA LYS A 57 19.28 4.11 3.31
C LYS A 57 18.68 2.74 3.66
N VAL A 58 18.81 2.30 4.91
CA VAL A 58 18.20 1.05 5.39
C VAL A 58 16.67 1.14 5.32
N ALA A 59 16.08 2.23 5.81
CA ALA A 59 14.64 2.45 5.75
C ALA A 59 14.11 2.43 4.30
N LEU A 60 14.80 3.09 3.37
CA LEU A 60 14.45 3.08 1.94
C LEU A 60 14.55 1.67 1.34
N ALA A 61 15.57 0.89 1.70
CA ALA A 61 15.72 -0.49 1.25
C ALA A 61 14.57 -1.38 1.77
N GLN A 62 14.21 -1.24 3.05
CA GLN A 62 13.09 -1.95 3.66
C GLN A 62 11.75 -1.61 3.01
N ILE A 63 11.50 -0.33 2.70
CA ILE A 63 10.30 0.09 1.97
C ILE A 63 10.27 -0.53 0.57
N ARG A 64 11.39 -0.52 -0.16
CA ARG A 64 11.47 -1.11 -1.51
C ARG A 64 11.15 -2.61 -1.48
N GLU A 65 11.78 -3.34 -0.57
CA GLU A 65 11.53 -4.77 -0.39
C GLU A 65 10.07 -5.05 -0.02
N PHE A 66 9.51 -4.26 0.89
CA PHE A 66 8.11 -4.37 1.29
C PHE A 66 7.15 -4.12 0.12
N VAL A 67 7.40 -3.10 -0.71
CA VAL A 67 6.58 -2.79 -1.88
C VAL A 67 6.66 -3.89 -2.93
N LEU A 68 7.86 -4.42 -3.21
CA LEU A 68 8.05 -5.53 -4.17
C LEU A 68 7.28 -6.78 -3.71
N ARG A 69 7.50 -7.20 -2.46
CA ARG A 69 6.87 -8.39 -1.87
C ARG A 69 5.34 -8.33 -1.88
N ASN A 70 4.76 -7.14 -1.68
CA ASN A 70 3.31 -6.97 -1.63
C ASN A 70 2.69 -6.62 -2.99
N GLY A 71 3.44 -5.97 -3.89
CA GLY A 71 3.05 -5.75 -5.28
C GLY A 71 2.84 -7.07 -6.03
N ASP A 72 3.72 -8.05 -5.83
CA ASP A 72 3.57 -9.38 -6.44
C ASP A 72 2.36 -10.15 -5.90
N LYS A 73 2.05 -10.00 -4.61
CA LYS A 73 0.85 -10.61 -4.00
C LYS A 73 -0.45 -10.02 -4.56
N LEU A 74 -0.49 -8.71 -4.80
CA LEU A 74 -1.64 -8.05 -5.41
C LEU A 74 -1.79 -8.46 -6.87
N ASN A 75 -0.71 -8.50 -7.64
CA ASN A 75 -0.70 -8.97 -9.03
C ASN A 75 -1.17 -10.44 -9.13
N ARG A 76 -0.77 -11.30 -8.17
CA ARG A 76 -1.25 -12.69 -8.09
C ARG A 76 -2.73 -12.77 -7.73
N LYS A 77 -3.23 -11.91 -6.83
CA LYS A 77 -4.67 -11.83 -6.53
C LYS A 77 -5.46 -11.37 -7.75
N GLU A 78 -5.05 -10.29 -8.43
CA GLU A 78 -5.68 -9.83 -9.68
C GLU A 78 -5.75 -10.94 -10.74
N LYS A 79 -4.66 -11.70 -10.94
CA LYS A 79 -4.64 -12.87 -11.85
C LYS A 79 -5.56 -14.02 -11.40
N CYS A 80 -5.77 -14.21 -10.10
CA CYS A 80 -6.68 -15.23 -9.56
C CYS A 80 -8.17 -14.88 -9.81
N TRP A 81 -8.50 -13.60 -9.76
CA TRP A 81 -9.84 -13.12 -10.16
C TRP A 81 -10.06 -13.23 -11.66
N GLN A 82 -9.05 -12.93 -12.48
CA GLN A 82 -9.15 -13.08 -13.94
C GLN A 82 -9.25 -14.53 -14.41
N SER A 83 -8.64 -15.49 -13.70
CA SER A 83 -8.71 -16.91 -14.08
C SER A 83 -10.07 -17.55 -13.76
N ASN A 84 -10.89 -16.94 -12.91
CA ASN A 84 -12.24 -17.41 -12.58
C ASN A 84 -13.37 -16.58 -13.22
N LEU A 85 -13.06 -15.47 -13.89
CA LEU A 85 -14.07 -14.69 -14.63
C LEU A 85 -14.17 -15.16 -16.09
N ARG A 86 -14.67 -16.38 -16.31
CA ARG A 86 -15.34 -16.73 -17.59
C ARG A 86 -16.76 -16.15 -17.58
N LEU A 87 -16.89 -14.84 -17.72
CA LEU A 87 -18.18 -14.25 -18.07
C LEU A 87 -18.23 -14.04 -19.58
N ARG A 88 -19.06 -14.86 -20.23
CA ARG A 88 -19.47 -14.66 -21.63
C ARG A 88 -20.37 -13.41 -21.69
N VAL A 89 -20.09 -12.60 -22.72
CA VAL A 89 -20.76 -11.38 -23.23
C VAL A 89 -22.29 -11.50 -23.37
N PRO A 90 -23.03 -10.37 -23.43
CA PRO A 90 -23.32 -9.78 -24.75
C PRO A 90 -23.15 -8.25 -24.85
N PHE A 91 -22.82 -7.84 -26.07
CA PHE A 91 -22.91 -6.48 -26.62
C PHE A 91 -24.19 -5.74 -26.23
N CYS A 92 -24.09 -4.43 -26.02
CA CYS A 92 -25.18 -3.52 -26.39
C CYS A 92 -24.61 -2.18 -26.87
N THR A 93 -24.69 -1.98 -28.18
CA THR A 93 -24.59 -0.68 -28.88
C THR A 93 -25.73 0.24 -28.47
N GLN A 94 -25.43 1.51 -28.23
CA GLN A 94 -26.14 2.64 -28.84
C GLN A 94 -25.23 3.86 -28.92
#